data_AF-A0A2V9J2R2-F1
#
_entry.id   AF-A0A2V9J2R2-F1
#
_cell.length_a   1.000
_cell.length_b   1.000
_cell.length_c   1.000
_cell.angle_alpha   90.00
_cell.angle_beta   90.00
_cell.angle_gamma   90.00
#
_symmetry.space_group_name_H-M   'P 1'
#
loop_
_entity.id
_entity.type
_entity.pdbx_description
1 polymer ?
#
loop_
_entity_poly.entity_id
_entity_poly.type
_entity_poly.pdbx_seq_one_letter_code
_entity_poly.pdbx_strand_id
1 'polypeptide(L)'
;TPIFANSYCVVGVTFKPTAAGPQTGVLSLTDSTDSGPRTLPLSGTGQDFSISAASGGSTSATISPGQSATYSLGVFPAGGFNQSVTLTCTGAPSESTCSVSPQSVTLDGTNAGTVTVGVTTTAASLSVQPALPRGSRLRLPVWFTALVLLLGFAAMLMSRRRVQVVLAAILVVAVLWGSCGGGGSAGGGGGGNPGTPAGNYNLIVTGKSQTLSRTLTLTLKVT
;
A
#
# COMPACT_ATOMS: atom_id res chain seq x y z
N THR A 1 15.77 -31.80 -48.53
CA THR A 1 17.03 -31.97 -49.26
C THR A 1 17.35 -33.45 -49.32
N PRO A 2 17.86 -33.97 -50.46
CA PRO A 2 18.23 -35.37 -50.55
C PRO A 2 19.38 -35.68 -49.58
N ILE A 3 19.30 -36.82 -48.91
CA ILE A 3 20.33 -37.32 -47.99
C ILE A 3 21.16 -38.34 -48.79
N PHE A 4 22.45 -38.10 -48.95
CA PHE A 4 23.34 -38.97 -49.72
C PHE A 4 23.81 -40.18 -48.90
N ALA A 5 24.33 -41.20 -49.58
CA ALA A 5 24.90 -42.38 -48.92
C ALA A 5 25.98 -41.96 -47.91
N ASN A 6 25.98 -42.56 -46.71
CA ASN A 6 26.88 -42.23 -45.60
C ASN A 6 26.77 -40.78 -45.08
N SER A 7 25.67 -40.07 -45.36
CA SER A 7 25.37 -38.75 -44.78
C SER A 7 24.19 -38.80 -43.80
N TYR A 8 24.06 -37.79 -42.95
CA TYR A 8 22.94 -37.63 -42.03
C TYR A 8 22.34 -36.22 -42.12
N CYS A 9 21.08 -36.09 -41.71
CA CYS A 9 20.38 -34.82 -41.58
C CYS A 9 19.98 -34.63 -40.10
N VAL A 10 20.07 -33.38 -39.61
CA VAL A 10 19.66 -33.03 -38.25
C VAL A 10 18.38 -32.21 -38.31
N VAL A 11 17.33 -32.68 -37.64
CA VAL A 11 16.06 -31.97 -37.52
C VAL A 11 15.98 -31.38 -36.10
N GLY A 12 16.07 -30.05 -36.00
CA GLY A 12 15.86 -29.33 -34.74
C GLY A 12 14.36 -29.09 -34.50
N VAL A 13 13.87 -29.48 -33.32
CA VAL A 13 12.49 -29.23 -32.90
C VAL A 13 12.51 -28.38 -31.63
N THR A 14 11.76 -27.27 -31.63
CA THR A 14 11.62 -26.40 -30.47
C THR A 14 10.24 -26.56 -29.85
N PHE A 15 10.18 -26.90 -28.57
CA PHE A 15 8.94 -27.01 -27.81
C PHE A 15 8.55 -25.65 -27.23
N LYS A 16 7.42 -25.08 -27.68
CA LYS A 16 6.87 -23.80 -27.18
C LYS A 16 5.40 -24.01 -26.75
N PRO A 17 5.16 -24.57 -25.55
CA PRO A 17 3.82 -24.85 -25.07
C PRO A 17 3.03 -23.56 -24.83
N THR A 18 1.73 -23.57 -25.17
CA THR A 18 0.79 -22.46 -24.90
C THR A 18 -0.14 -22.75 -23.72
N ALA A 19 -0.18 -24.00 -23.26
CA ALA A 19 -0.98 -24.45 -22.13
C ALA A 19 -0.12 -25.31 -21.19
N ALA A 20 -0.49 -25.32 -19.91
CA ALA A 20 0.14 -26.17 -18.92
C ALA A 20 -0.24 -27.65 -19.13
N GLY A 21 0.65 -28.55 -18.72
CA GLY A 21 0.41 -30.00 -18.71
C GLY A 21 1.07 -30.75 -19.87
N PRO A 22 0.86 -32.08 -19.94
CA PRO A 22 1.48 -32.93 -20.93
C PRO A 22 0.94 -32.64 -22.34
N GLN A 23 1.84 -32.46 -23.29
CA GLN A 23 1.58 -32.23 -24.70
C GLN A 23 2.28 -33.30 -25.51
N THR A 24 1.56 -33.91 -26.45
CA THR A 24 2.11 -34.90 -27.36
C THR A 24 1.97 -34.44 -28.80
N GLY A 25 2.92 -34.85 -29.63
CA GLY A 25 2.91 -34.58 -31.06
C GLY A 25 3.60 -35.70 -31.81
N VAL A 26 3.50 -35.69 -33.13
CA VAL A 26 4.19 -36.68 -33.97
C VAL A 26 4.96 -35.94 -35.05
N LEU A 27 6.26 -36.16 -35.10
CA LEU A 27 7.09 -35.76 -36.23
C LEU A 27 6.97 -36.85 -37.31
N SER A 28 6.32 -36.53 -38.42
CA SER A 28 6.20 -37.42 -39.57
C SER A 28 7.25 -37.05 -40.62
N LEU A 29 8.16 -37.98 -40.89
CA LEU A 29 9.15 -37.88 -41.95
C LEU A 29 8.65 -38.69 -43.14
N THR A 30 8.33 -38.01 -44.24
CA THR A 30 8.01 -38.64 -45.51
C THR A 30 9.24 -38.63 -46.40
N ASP A 31 9.50 -39.77 -47.04
CA ASP A 31 10.52 -39.92 -48.06
C ASP A 31 9.84 -40.28 -49.39
N SER A 32 10.56 -40.07 -50.49
CA SER A 32 10.23 -40.46 -51.85
C SER A 32 10.18 -41.97 -52.10
N THR A 33 10.51 -42.79 -51.11
CA THR A 33 10.43 -44.25 -51.19
C THR A 33 9.05 -44.74 -50.71
N ASP A 34 8.50 -45.76 -51.37
CA ASP A 34 7.14 -46.30 -51.14
C ASP A 34 6.95 -47.02 -49.78
N SER A 35 7.82 -46.75 -48.81
CA SER A 35 7.88 -47.41 -47.50
C SER A 35 6.99 -46.75 -46.43
N GLY A 36 6.24 -45.71 -46.79
CA GLY A 36 5.37 -44.95 -45.91
C GLY A 36 6.10 -43.97 -44.98
N PRO A 37 5.36 -43.10 -44.26
CA PRO A 37 5.95 -42.11 -43.36
C PRO A 37 6.60 -42.76 -42.13
N ARG A 38 7.81 -42.29 -41.78
CA ARG A 38 8.48 -42.61 -40.52
C ARG A 38 8.04 -41.61 -39.46
N THR A 39 7.33 -42.09 -38.45
CA THR A 39 6.82 -41.24 -37.36
C THR A 39 7.70 -41.34 -36.13
N LEU A 40 8.04 -40.19 -35.53
CA LEU A 40 8.66 -40.11 -34.21
C LEU A 40 7.68 -39.43 -33.24
N PRO A 41 7.27 -40.12 -32.16
CA PRO A 41 6.46 -39.49 -31.13
C PRO A 41 7.29 -38.43 -30.39
N LEU A 42 6.69 -37.27 -30.17
CA LEU A 42 7.23 -36.18 -29.37
C LEU A 42 6.38 -36.03 -28.10
N SER A 43 7.04 -35.81 -26.98
CA SER A 43 6.38 -35.48 -25.72
C SER A 43 7.08 -34.30 -25.05
N GLY A 44 6.31 -33.48 -24.35
CA GLY A 44 6.80 -32.38 -23.54
C GLY A 44 5.74 -31.95 -22.54
N THR A 45 6.15 -31.26 -21.48
CA THR A 45 5.22 -30.73 -20.47
C THR A 45 5.28 -29.22 -20.50
N GLY A 46 4.15 -28.57 -20.77
CA GLY A 46 4.00 -27.14 -20.62
C GLY A 46 3.98 -26.77 -19.14
N GLN A 47 4.86 -25.85 -18.74
CA GLN A 47 4.90 -25.34 -17.38
C GLN A 47 4.23 -23.97 -17.33
N ASP A 48 3.42 -23.74 -16.30
CA ASP A 48 2.68 -22.50 -16.14
C ASP A 48 2.35 -22.21 -14.67
N PHE A 49 1.83 -21.02 -14.40
CA PHE A 49 1.26 -20.70 -13.09
C PHE A 49 0.01 -19.82 -13.24
N SER A 50 -0.79 -19.75 -12.18
CA SER A 50 -1.91 -18.83 -12.04
C SER A 50 -1.86 -18.15 -10.68
N ILE A 51 -2.56 -17.01 -10.56
CA ILE A 51 -2.67 -16.24 -9.32
C ILE A 51 -4.16 -16.11 -9.04
N SER A 52 -4.59 -16.49 -7.84
CA SER A 52 -5.99 -16.35 -7.40
C SER A 52 -6.04 -16.15 -5.89
N ALA A 53 -7.24 -16.04 -5.31
CA ALA A 53 -7.37 -15.99 -3.85
C ALA A 53 -6.82 -17.28 -3.21
N ALA A 54 -6.08 -17.14 -2.12
CA ALA A 54 -5.71 -18.29 -1.30
C ALA A 54 -6.97 -18.91 -0.66
N SER A 55 -6.85 -20.11 -0.09
CA SER A 55 -7.93 -20.72 0.69
C SER A 55 -8.37 -19.80 1.83
N GLY A 56 -9.62 -19.33 1.79
CA GLY A 56 -10.15 -18.36 2.77
C GLY A 56 -9.76 -16.91 2.51
N GLY A 57 -9.02 -16.63 1.43
CA GLY A 57 -8.73 -15.28 0.96
C GLY A 57 -9.88 -14.68 0.14
N SER A 58 -9.81 -13.36 -0.08
CA SER A 58 -10.73 -12.62 -0.94
C SER A 58 -9.94 -11.78 -1.93
N THR A 59 -10.52 -11.49 -3.09
CA THR A 59 -10.02 -10.51 -4.07
C THR A 59 -10.75 -9.17 -3.99
N SER A 60 -11.71 -9.03 -3.06
CA SER A 60 -12.46 -7.79 -2.84
C SER A 60 -12.43 -7.37 -1.37
N ALA A 61 -12.20 -6.09 -1.12
CA ALA A 61 -12.23 -5.50 0.22
C ALA A 61 -12.90 -4.13 0.19
N THR A 62 -13.59 -3.78 1.29
CA THR A 62 -14.18 -2.46 1.50
C THR A 62 -13.56 -1.85 2.75
N ILE A 63 -13.04 -0.64 2.65
CA ILE A 63 -12.38 0.08 3.75
C ILE A 63 -12.76 1.56 3.73
N SER A 64 -12.58 2.24 4.87
CA SER A 64 -12.66 3.70 4.93
C SER A 64 -11.29 4.35 4.82
N PRO A 65 -11.20 5.64 4.43
CA PRO A 65 -9.93 6.35 4.33
C PRO A 65 -9.14 6.28 5.65
N GLY A 66 -7.87 5.90 5.56
CA GLY A 66 -6.98 5.71 6.72
C GLY A 66 -6.85 4.26 7.20
N GLN A 67 -7.66 3.34 6.66
CA GLN A 67 -7.57 1.92 6.99
C GLN A 67 -6.70 1.14 6.01
N SER A 68 -6.35 -0.08 6.42
CA SER A 68 -5.55 -1.00 5.62
C SER A 68 -6.38 -2.22 5.19
N ALA A 69 -6.33 -2.58 3.92
CA ALA A 69 -6.91 -3.81 3.38
C ALA A 69 -5.81 -4.86 3.18
N THR A 70 -6.11 -6.12 3.50
CA THR A 70 -5.22 -7.25 3.27
C THR A 70 -5.88 -8.27 2.35
N TYR A 71 -5.17 -8.68 1.31
CA TYR A 71 -5.59 -9.71 0.36
C TYR A 71 -4.65 -10.90 0.48
N SER A 72 -5.19 -12.06 0.81
CA SER A 72 -4.45 -13.33 0.83
C SER A 72 -4.60 -14.02 -0.51
N LEU A 73 -3.50 -14.11 -1.25
CA LEU A 73 -3.43 -14.67 -2.60
C LEU A 73 -2.60 -15.95 -2.60
N GLY A 74 -2.96 -16.86 -3.49
CA GLY A 74 -2.21 -18.06 -3.80
C GLY A 74 -1.65 -17.98 -5.22
N VAL A 75 -0.40 -18.38 -5.39
CA VAL A 75 0.22 -18.64 -6.68
C VAL A 75 0.23 -20.14 -6.89
N PHE A 76 -0.51 -20.62 -7.90
CA PHE A 76 -0.74 -22.03 -8.14
C PHE A 76 0.13 -22.50 -9.32
N PRO A 77 1.07 -23.43 -9.12
CA PRO A 77 1.83 -24.01 -10.21
C PRO A 77 0.96 -24.93 -11.06
N ALA A 78 1.28 -25.02 -12.35
CA ALA A 78 0.64 -25.92 -13.29
C ALA A 78 1.72 -26.60 -14.17
N GLY A 79 1.52 -27.89 -14.45
CA GLY A 79 2.47 -28.67 -15.25
C GLY A 79 3.86 -28.84 -14.62
N GLY A 80 3.97 -28.79 -13.29
CA GLY A 80 5.24 -28.97 -12.56
C GLY A 80 6.10 -27.71 -12.43
N PHE A 81 5.52 -26.53 -12.66
CA PHE A 81 6.22 -25.25 -12.61
C PHE A 81 6.93 -25.00 -11.27
N ASN A 82 8.27 -25.03 -11.28
CA ASN A 82 9.13 -24.98 -10.09
C ASN A 82 10.06 -23.75 -10.06
N GLN A 83 9.64 -22.65 -10.68
CA GLN A 83 10.45 -21.44 -10.84
C GLN A 83 10.00 -20.34 -9.88
N SER A 84 10.85 -19.33 -9.68
CA SER A 84 10.50 -18.16 -8.87
C SER A 84 9.56 -17.21 -9.63
N VAL A 85 8.52 -16.75 -8.95
CA VAL A 85 7.57 -15.76 -9.45
C VAL A 85 7.74 -14.49 -8.64
N THR A 86 8.04 -13.38 -9.32
CA THR A 86 8.11 -12.05 -8.70
C THR A 86 6.78 -11.35 -8.90
N LEU A 87 6.20 -10.86 -7.81
CA LEU A 87 4.90 -10.20 -7.79
C LEU A 87 5.06 -8.68 -7.66
N THR A 88 4.20 -7.96 -8.35
CA THR A 88 4.12 -6.50 -8.31
C THR A 88 2.66 -6.09 -8.23
N CYS A 89 2.36 -5.05 -7.46
CA CYS A 89 1.01 -4.50 -7.34
C CYS A 89 0.97 -3.09 -7.92
N THR A 90 -0.02 -2.81 -8.77
CA THR A 90 -0.22 -1.52 -9.42
C THR A 90 -1.70 -1.12 -9.35
N GLY A 91 -2.03 0.15 -9.63
CA GLY A 91 -3.42 0.63 -9.57
C GLY A 91 -3.89 1.01 -8.16
N ALA A 92 -2.96 1.25 -7.23
CA ALA A 92 -3.29 1.80 -5.92
C ALA A 92 -3.82 3.24 -6.04
N PRO A 93 -4.83 3.65 -5.26
CA PRO A 93 -5.37 5.01 -5.30
C PRO A 93 -4.36 6.09 -4.88
N SER A 94 -4.67 7.36 -5.18
CA SER A 94 -3.87 8.50 -4.70
C SER A 94 -3.78 8.49 -3.17
N GLU A 95 -2.61 8.86 -2.63
CA GLU A 95 -2.35 8.82 -1.19
C GLU A 95 -2.50 7.41 -0.58
N SER A 96 -2.16 6.35 -1.33
CA SER A 96 -2.15 4.97 -0.82
C SER A 96 -0.91 4.21 -1.29
N THR A 97 -0.54 3.16 -0.55
CA THR A 97 0.54 2.26 -0.97
C THR A 97 0.05 0.82 -1.05
N CYS A 98 0.43 0.12 -2.13
CA CYS A 98 0.22 -1.31 -2.26
C CYS A 98 1.56 -2.04 -2.10
N SER A 99 1.67 -2.87 -1.06
CA SER A 99 2.86 -3.67 -0.77
C SER A 99 2.54 -5.15 -0.89
N VAL A 100 3.52 -5.94 -1.33
CA VAL A 100 3.40 -7.39 -1.50
C VAL A 100 4.46 -8.08 -0.65
N SER A 101 4.04 -9.01 0.20
CA SER A 101 4.94 -9.78 1.07
C SER A 101 4.57 -11.27 1.08
N PRO A 102 5.51 -12.17 0.74
CA PRO A 102 6.82 -11.91 0.11
C PRO A 102 6.69 -11.44 -1.35
N GLN A 103 7.62 -10.62 -1.83
CA GLN A 103 7.60 -10.11 -3.22
C GLN A 103 7.99 -11.18 -4.26
N SER A 104 8.72 -12.21 -3.84
CA SER A 104 9.09 -13.36 -4.67
C SER A 104 8.70 -14.65 -3.97
N VAL A 105 8.09 -15.57 -4.71
CA VAL A 105 7.76 -16.91 -4.22
C VAL A 105 8.31 -17.95 -5.17
N THR A 106 9.03 -18.92 -4.62
CA THR A 106 9.53 -20.06 -5.38
C THR A 106 8.51 -21.19 -5.25
N LEU A 107 8.02 -21.68 -6.38
CA LEU A 107 7.08 -22.80 -6.42
C LEU A 107 7.84 -24.12 -6.48
N ASP A 108 7.23 -25.18 -5.95
CA ASP A 108 7.80 -26.54 -5.93
C ASP A 108 7.20 -27.45 -7.03
N GLY A 109 6.34 -26.89 -7.89
CA GLY A 109 5.64 -27.60 -8.95
C GLY A 109 4.33 -28.27 -8.55
N THR A 110 3.98 -28.31 -7.26
CA THR A 110 2.80 -29.04 -6.76
C THR A 110 1.95 -28.23 -5.79
N ASN A 111 2.57 -27.52 -4.85
CA ASN A 111 1.89 -26.76 -3.81
C ASN A 111 1.75 -25.29 -4.21
N ALA A 112 0.65 -24.68 -3.78
CA ALA A 112 0.42 -23.26 -3.96
C ALA A 112 1.31 -22.45 -3.00
N GLY A 113 2.01 -21.45 -3.54
CA GLY A 113 2.73 -20.47 -2.74
C GLY A 113 1.79 -19.37 -2.25
N THR A 114 1.79 -19.06 -0.96
CA THR A 114 0.92 -18.02 -0.39
C THR A 114 1.61 -16.65 -0.37
N VAL A 115 0.87 -15.60 -0.69
CA VAL A 115 1.34 -14.22 -0.78
C VAL A 115 0.29 -13.31 -0.16
N THR A 116 0.73 -12.29 0.58
CA THR A 116 -0.16 -11.26 1.13
C THR A 116 0.08 -9.94 0.42
N VAL A 117 -1.01 -9.28 0.01
CA VAL A 117 -1.00 -7.94 -0.56
C VAL A 117 -1.66 -7.00 0.44
N GLY A 118 -0.91 -6.03 0.94
CA GLY A 118 -1.39 -5.00 1.85
C GLY A 118 -1.61 -3.70 1.10
N VAL A 119 -2.78 -3.08 1.29
CA VAL A 119 -3.06 -1.74 0.78
C VAL A 119 -3.31 -0.83 1.97
N THR A 120 -2.46 0.17 2.15
CA THR A 120 -2.61 1.18 3.21
C THR A 120 -3.16 2.46 2.60
N THR A 121 -4.29 2.96 3.12
CA THR A 121 -4.88 4.23 2.68
C THR A 121 -4.59 5.34 3.68
N THR A 122 -4.56 6.59 3.22
CA THR A 122 -4.30 7.75 4.08
C THR A 122 -5.61 8.38 4.54
N ALA A 123 -5.70 8.69 5.84
CA ALA A 123 -6.86 9.35 6.43
C ALA A 123 -6.98 10.80 5.97
N ALA A 124 -8.22 11.28 5.77
CA ALA A 124 -8.47 12.69 5.55
C ALA A 124 -8.18 13.47 6.84
N SER A 125 -7.34 14.51 6.76
CA SER A 125 -7.05 15.38 7.90
C SER A 125 -7.45 16.82 7.56
N LEU A 126 -8.50 17.28 8.25
CA LEU A 126 -8.85 18.70 8.27
C LEU A 126 -7.97 19.37 9.32
N SER A 127 -7.02 20.20 8.89
CA SER A 127 -6.37 21.14 9.81
C SER A 127 -7.38 22.21 10.22
N VAL A 128 -8.22 21.90 11.20
CA VAL A 128 -9.11 22.88 11.83
C VAL A 128 -8.23 23.80 12.67
N GLN A 129 -7.65 24.82 12.04
CA GLN A 129 -7.21 25.98 12.81
C GLN A 129 -8.48 26.68 13.30
N PRO A 130 -8.66 26.87 14.62
CA PRO A 130 -9.78 27.65 15.13
C PRO A 130 -9.63 29.06 14.55
N ALA A 131 -10.54 29.45 13.66
CA ALA A 131 -10.66 30.82 13.20
C ALA A 131 -11.21 31.66 14.36
N LEU A 132 -10.38 31.91 15.37
CA LEU A 132 -10.69 32.91 16.38
C LEU A 132 -10.75 34.27 15.67
N PRO A 133 -11.86 35.03 15.81
CA PRO A 133 -12.00 36.33 15.17
C PRO A 133 -10.84 37.23 15.59
N ARG A 134 -10.01 37.52 14.59
CA ARG A 134 -8.76 38.25 14.68
C ARG A 134 -9.09 39.75 14.78
N GLY A 135 -9.55 40.21 15.94
CA GLY A 135 -10.01 41.60 15.98
C GLY A 135 -10.60 42.16 17.26
N SER A 136 -10.16 41.76 18.45
CA SER A 136 -10.39 42.61 19.63
C SER A 136 -9.24 42.45 20.60
N ARG A 137 -8.18 43.24 20.39
CA ARG A 137 -7.23 43.54 21.45
C ARG A 137 -8.04 44.24 22.55
N LEU A 138 -8.53 43.48 23.52
CA LEU A 138 -9.13 44.02 24.72
C LEU A 138 -8.03 44.77 25.46
N ARG A 139 -7.80 46.02 25.06
CA ARG A 139 -6.98 46.99 25.79
C ARG A 139 -7.72 47.23 27.09
N LEU A 140 -7.50 46.37 28.07
CA LEU A 140 -7.84 46.64 29.45
C LEU A 140 -7.18 47.99 29.78
N PRO A 141 -7.96 49.04 30.06
CA PRO A 141 -7.40 50.36 30.29
C PRO A 141 -6.48 50.29 31.51
N VAL A 142 -5.33 50.95 31.44
CA VAL A 142 -4.26 50.98 32.47
C VAL A 142 -4.79 51.35 33.87
N TRP A 143 -5.99 51.95 33.92
CA TRP A 143 -6.73 52.28 35.12
C TRP A 143 -7.16 51.03 35.91
N PHE A 144 -7.49 49.90 35.25
CA PHE A 144 -7.82 48.64 35.92
C PHE A 144 -6.61 48.03 36.63
N THR A 145 -5.43 48.08 36.01
CA THR A 145 -4.19 47.62 36.65
C THR A 145 -3.78 48.54 37.80
N ALA A 146 -4.00 49.86 37.66
CA ALA A 146 -3.73 50.83 38.73
C ALA A 146 -4.69 50.68 39.93
N LEU A 147 -5.97 50.37 39.67
CA LEU A 147 -6.99 50.18 40.69
C LEU A 147 -6.76 48.90 41.50
N VAL A 148 -6.31 47.82 40.85
CA VAL A 148 -5.91 46.57 41.54
C VAL A 148 -4.67 46.80 42.43
N LEU A 149 -3.69 47.58 41.97
CA LEU A 149 -2.52 47.94 42.78
C LEU A 149 -2.88 48.83 43.97
N LEU A 150 -3.77 49.81 43.78
CA LEU A 150 -4.24 50.70 44.86
C LEU A 150 -5.04 49.95 45.94
N LEU A 151 -5.92 49.03 45.55
CA LEU A 151 -6.67 48.20 46.50
C LEU A 151 -5.74 47.20 47.22
N GLY A 152 -4.74 46.64 46.52
CA GLY A 152 -3.71 45.81 47.13
C GLY A 152 -2.87 46.57 48.16
N PHE A 153 -2.47 47.81 47.86
CA PHE A 153 -1.69 48.66 48.76
C PHE A 153 -2.49 49.11 50.00
N ALA A 154 -3.77 49.48 49.81
CA ALA A 154 -4.67 49.81 50.92
C ALA A 154 -4.96 48.61 51.84
N ALA A 155 -5.08 47.40 51.26
CA ALA A 155 -5.24 46.16 52.03
C ALA A 155 -3.94 45.77 52.77
N MET A 156 -2.77 46.18 52.26
CA MET A 156 -1.47 45.95 52.91
C MET A 156 -1.29 46.77 54.20
N LEU A 157 -1.96 47.93 54.28
CA LEU A 157 -1.96 48.83 55.45
C LEU A 157 -2.93 48.38 56.55
N MET A 158 -3.87 47.46 56.28
CA MET A 158 -4.86 47.01 57.27
C MET A 158 -4.69 45.53 57.64
N SER A 159 -4.09 45.34 58.82
CA SER A 159 -3.97 44.07 59.57
C SER A 159 -3.07 42.99 58.93
N ARG A 160 -2.08 42.53 59.72
CA ARG A 160 -1.11 41.48 59.36
C ARG A 160 -1.74 40.18 58.83
N ARG A 161 -3.01 39.90 59.18
CA ARG A 161 -3.75 38.71 58.69
C ARG A 161 -4.25 38.84 57.25
N ARG A 162 -4.51 40.06 56.74
CA ARG A 162 -5.01 40.28 55.37
C ARG A 162 -3.89 40.33 54.33
N VAL A 163 -2.67 40.67 54.76
CA VAL A 163 -1.46 40.68 53.91
C VAL A 163 -1.13 39.29 53.36
N GLN A 164 -1.31 38.22 54.15
CA GLN A 164 -1.06 36.84 53.69
C GLN A 164 -2.09 36.39 52.64
N VAL A 165 -3.34 36.84 52.73
CA VAL A 165 -4.40 36.53 51.75
C VAL A 165 -4.15 37.29 50.44
N VAL A 166 -3.70 38.53 50.51
CA VAL A 166 -3.38 39.35 49.32
C VAL A 166 -2.13 38.83 48.61
N LEU A 167 -1.08 38.43 49.33
CA LEU A 167 0.12 37.81 48.74
C LEU A 167 -0.20 36.46 48.06
N ALA A 168 -1.05 35.64 48.67
CA ALA A 168 -1.50 34.38 48.05
C ALA A 168 -2.32 34.63 46.78
N ALA A 169 -3.20 35.63 46.77
CA ALA A 169 -3.99 36.00 45.59
C ALA A 169 -3.13 36.55 44.44
N ILE A 170 -2.12 37.37 44.74
CA ILE A 170 -1.18 37.91 43.75
C ILE A 170 -0.31 36.79 43.15
N LEU A 171 0.15 35.82 43.96
CA LEU A 171 0.90 34.66 43.47
C LEU A 171 0.05 33.77 42.55
N VAL A 172 -1.22 33.54 42.86
CA VAL A 172 -2.13 32.77 41.98
C VAL A 172 -2.35 33.48 40.64
N VAL A 173 -2.51 34.80 40.64
CA VAL A 173 -2.67 35.59 39.40
C VAL A 173 -1.36 35.64 38.59
N ALA A 174 -0.19 35.70 39.23
CA ALA A 174 1.09 35.66 38.57
C ALA A 174 1.39 34.29 37.91
N VAL A 175 1.02 33.19 38.56
CA VAL A 175 1.11 31.83 37.98
C VAL A 175 0.17 31.68 36.79
N LEU A 176 -1.01 32.31 36.82
CA LEU A 176 -1.94 32.31 35.69
C LEU A 176 -1.44 33.13 34.48
N TRP A 177 -0.60 34.14 34.69
CA TRP A 177 -0.05 34.97 33.60
C TRP A 177 1.28 34.45 33.03
N GLY A 178 1.92 33.49 33.71
CA GLY A 178 3.22 32.90 33.29
C GLY A 178 3.16 31.86 32.17
N SER A 179 1.99 31.52 31.61
CA SER A 179 1.84 30.40 30.66
C SER A 179 1.79 30.77 29.17
N CYS A 180 2.07 32.03 28.77
CA CYS A 180 2.10 32.34 27.34
C CYS A 180 3.20 33.36 27.00
N GLY A 181 4.43 32.85 26.89
CA GLY A 181 5.58 33.55 26.30
C GLY A 181 6.12 32.78 25.09
N GLY A 182 6.15 33.44 23.93
CA GLY A 182 6.73 32.98 22.66
C GLY A 182 5.69 33.04 21.52
N GLY A 183 5.85 33.74 20.40
CA GLY A 183 7.02 34.32 19.74
C GLY A 183 7.08 33.79 18.29
N GLY A 184 6.96 34.67 17.29
CA GLY A 184 7.31 34.37 15.89
C GLY A 184 6.17 33.96 14.97
N SER A 185 5.74 34.89 14.12
CA SER A 185 4.85 34.64 12.99
C SER A 185 5.61 34.05 11.81
N ALA A 186 5.15 32.94 11.26
CA ALA A 186 5.42 32.53 9.89
C ALA A 186 4.09 32.08 9.27
N GLY A 187 3.61 32.83 8.28
CA GLY A 187 2.44 32.45 7.49
C GLY A 187 2.77 31.28 6.59
N GLY A 188 1.89 30.28 6.57
CA GLY A 188 1.92 29.17 5.63
C GLY A 188 0.51 28.60 5.52
N GLY A 189 -0.02 28.57 4.30
CA GLY A 189 -1.40 28.18 4.01
C GLY A 189 -1.75 26.78 4.49
N GLY A 190 -2.97 26.63 5.00
CA GLY A 190 -3.54 25.34 5.37
C GLY A 190 -3.78 24.48 4.13
N GLY A 191 -2.89 23.53 3.89
CA GLY A 191 -3.14 22.36 3.05
C GLY A 191 -3.44 21.17 3.95
N GLY A 192 -4.71 20.88 4.22
CA GLY A 192 -5.10 19.60 4.81
C GLY A 192 -4.91 18.49 3.77
N ASN A 193 -4.43 17.30 4.17
CA ASN A 193 -4.37 16.16 3.26
C ASN A 193 -5.80 15.62 3.10
N PRO A 194 -6.42 15.68 1.89
CA PRO A 194 -7.78 15.20 1.68
C PRO A 194 -7.93 13.68 1.91
N GLY A 195 -6.82 12.95 2.11
CA GLY A 195 -6.82 11.51 2.29
C GLY A 195 -7.11 10.78 0.99
N THR A 196 -7.15 9.45 1.04
CA THR A 196 -7.49 8.63 -0.12
C THR A 196 -8.96 8.88 -0.52
N PRO A 197 -9.27 9.28 -1.77
CA PRO A 197 -10.65 9.56 -2.18
C PRO A 197 -11.53 8.31 -2.15
N ALA A 198 -12.80 8.48 -1.77
CA ALA A 198 -13.79 7.42 -1.87
C ALA A 198 -14.03 7.02 -3.33
N GLY A 199 -14.12 5.72 -3.59
CA GLY A 199 -14.23 5.20 -4.95
C GLY A 199 -13.92 3.71 -5.04
N ASN A 200 -14.17 3.15 -6.22
CA ASN A 200 -13.78 1.79 -6.55
C ASN A 200 -12.46 1.81 -7.31
N TYR A 201 -11.48 1.10 -6.79
CA TYR A 201 -10.15 0.98 -7.37
C TYR A 201 -9.88 -0.47 -7.75
N ASN A 202 -9.33 -0.64 -8.95
CA ASN A 202 -8.96 -1.94 -9.49
C ASN A 202 -7.44 -2.08 -9.37
N LEU A 203 -6.98 -2.82 -8.37
CA LEU A 203 -5.56 -3.11 -8.22
C LEU A 203 -5.18 -4.29 -9.11
N ILE A 204 -4.03 -4.20 -9.77
CA ILE A 204 -3.54 -5.23 -10.67
C ILE A 204 -2.28 -5.82 -10.06
N VAL A 205 -2.37 -7.09 -9.66
CA VAL A 205 -1.24 -7.89 -9.20
C VAL A 205 -0.66 -8.65 -10.38
N THR A 206 0.58 -8.34 -10.75
CA THR A 206 1.29 -8.99 -11.85
C THR A 206 2.38 -9.88 -11.29
N GLY A 207 2.28 -11.19 -11.53
CA GLY A 207 3.36 -12.16 -11.32
C GLY A 207 4.13 -12.38 -12.61
N LYS A 208 5.45 -12.25 -12.56
CA LYS A 208 6.36 -12.55 -13.67
C LYS A 208 7.33 -13.65 -13.30
N SER A 209 7.58 -14.55 -14.24
CA SER A 209 8.64 -15.54 -14.14
C SER A 209 9.19 -15.86 -15.52
N GLN A 210 10.49 -15.63 -15.73
CA GLN A 210 11.17 -15.81 -17.02
C GLN A 210 10.41 -15.12 -18.17
N THR A 211 9.71 -15.88 -19.01
CA THR A 211 8.90 -15.40 -20.15
C THR A 211 7.39 -15.41 -19.88
N LEU A 212 6.94 -15.98 -18.76
CA LEU A 212 5.55 -16.03 -18.36
C LEU A 212 5.17 -14.82 -17.50
N SER A 213 4.03 -14.21 -17.82
CA SER A 213 3.45 -13.10 -17.06
C SER A 213 1.96 -13.36 -16.84
N ARG A 214 1.51 -13.24 -15.60
CA ARG A 214 0.11 -13.45 -15.19
C ARG A 214 -0.37 -12.32 -14.32
N THR A 215 -1.62 -11.92 -14.53
CA THR A 215 -2.24 -10.78 -13.86
C THR A 215 -3.50 -11.21 -13.15
N LEU A 216 -3.69 -10.74 -11.92
CA LEU A 216 -4.93 -10.86 -11.15
C LEU A 216 -5.43 -9.46 -10.81
N THR A 217 -6.72 -9.22 -11.02
CA THR A 217 -7.37 -7.97 -10.63
C THR A 217 -8.01 -8.13 -9.26
N LEU A 218 -7.72 -7.19 -8.37
CA LEU A 218 -8.33 -7.05 -7.05
C LEU A 218 -9.22 -5.81 -7.04
N THR A 219 -10.30 -5.89 -6.27
CA THR A 219 -11.25 -4.79 -6.10
C THR A 219 -11.08 -4.19 -4.71
N LEU A 220 -10.82 -2.89 -4.65
CA LEU A 220 -10.80 -2.12 -3.42
C LEU A 220 -11.88 -1.05 -3.48
N LYS A 221 -12.82 -1.10 -2.56
CA LYS A 221 -13.84 -0.08 -2.40
C LYS A 221 -13.50 0.79 -1.19
N VAL A 222 -13.31 2.08 -1.42
CA VAL A 222 -13.12 3.08 -0.37
C VAL A 222 -14.43 3.82 -0.14
N THR A 223 -14.97 3.78 1.09
CA THR A 223 -16.23 4.42 1.50
C THR A 223 -16.04 5.46 2.58
#